data_AF-A0A022MHI3-F1
#
_entry.id   AF-A0A022MHI3-F1
#
_cell.length_a   1.000
_cell.length_b   1.000
_cell.length_c   1.000
_cell.angle_alpha   90.00
_cell.angle_beta   90.00
_cell.angle_gamma   90.00
#
_symmetry.space_group_name_H-M   'P 1'
#
loop_
_entity.id
_entity.type
_entity.pdbx_description
1 polymer ?
#
loop_
_entity_poly.entity_id
_entity_poly.type
_entity_poly.pdbx_seq_one_letter_code
_entity_poly.pdbx_strand_id
1 'polypeptide(L)'
;MGAQSWEDILHLTTGWSLVKRDDVTKVAGDSGIPWVNMAFKRGGTLFDSNDDFFALIQPVNPNKGFHFEFFTFGGGDARKWRLDITYLDNPAFHGYWEKASRVLSDLVYGHSSIKNEVSGSTDGAEADGVRLSDFAKLAKSFDDAGRFFDERIQNLQDWKDELGNEQAGWKGNAAGAFWLLLDDLHKKYENYLSQLRPPGFTSTHTSPSTNTTSSTLHGDNLIGAEEALYKAYQELYRIYGDFYWQRGEQITTTLPDGSTTQQNIPADPLDVLNQVFVEMGRWIIDNNARQWAMGPYSVDDGEQSGDNFYFTKNFKQESQFGALSDTASWHNLVNEAVSRWVKNVEINLDKKAQPVLETLQKDWSRVLNPSWNSAFSFTDAPSTLTSDVQDENNEKNGNDLGNGLKGLGDGITKLGDGITNGFKGLGDGIGDGFKGLGDGMGNNFKALGDGIGNHVPTVNGNGGFGDVPSTGPNGANVPGGGNVQVPKPNIPNIQGNGGFGDLPTGNSLLGGGGALGAGGRLSTAVCPSATSTAAPRPGPVGVSSPTIRTAAR
;
A
#
# COMPACT_ATOMS: atom_id res chain seq x y z
N MET A 1 -12.79 -8.73 11.54
CA MET A 1 -11.34 -8.73 11.27
C MET A 1 -11.16 -8.78 9.77
N GLY A 2 -10.31 -8.01 9.12
CA GLY A 2 -9.71 -6.72 9.47
C GLY A 2 -9.76 -5.87 8.19
N ALA A 3 -9.93 -4.55 8.32
CA ALA A 3 -9.64 -3.65 7.21
C ALA A 3 -8.27 -4.03 6.65
N GLN A 4 -8.14 -4.24 5.33
CA GLN A 4 -6.82 -4.49 4.77
C GLN A 4 -5.94 -3.30 5.12
N SER A 5 -4.87 -3.60 5.87
CA SER A 5 -3.93 -2.58 6.29
C SER A 5 -3.16 -2.08 5.06
N TRP A 6 -2.72 -0.84 5.11
CA TRP A 6 -1.83 -0.25 4.12
C TRP A 6 -0.66 -1.17 3.76
N GLU A 7 -0.07 -1.82 4.75
CA GLU A 7 1.05 -2.73 4.59
C GLU A 7 0.68 -4.01 3.83
N ASP A 8 -0.53 -4.52 4.04
CA ASP A 8 -1.03 -5.69 3.31
C ASP A 8 -1.38 -5.34 1.87
N ILE A 9 -1.98 -4.17 1.64
CA ILE A 9 -2.30 -3.67 0.29
C ILE A 9 -1.03 -3.49 -0.52
N LEU A 10 0.00 -2.84 0.05
CA LEU A 10 1.28 -2.68 -0.63
C LEU A 10 1.99 -4.02 -0.83
N HIS A 11 1.95 -4.93 0.14
CA HIS A 11 2.52 -6.27 -0.07
C HIS A 11 1.87 -6.99 -1.24
N LEU A 12 0.54 -7.03 -1.29
CA LEU A 12 -0.22 -7.69 -2.34
C LEU A 12 0.04 -7.09 -3.73
N THR A 13 0.17 -5.76 -3.81
CA THR A 13 0.28 -5.05 -5.09
C THR A 13 1.71 -4.89 -5.57
N THR A 14 2.71 -5.03 -4.70
CA THR A 14 4.12 -4.76 -5.04
C THR A 14 5.07 -5.93 -4.80
N GLY A 15 4.64 -6.93 -4.03
CA GLY A 15 5.47 -8.04 -3.53
C GLY A 15 6.36 -7.67 -2.33
N TRP A 16 6.35 -6.41 -1.86
CA TRP A 16 7.23 -5.96 -0.79
C TRP A 16 6.65 -6.22 0.60
N SER A 17 7.45 -6.82 1.48
CA SER A 17 7.12 -6.87 2.91
C SER A 17 7.53 -5.56 3.58
N LEU A 18 6.54 -4.80 4.03
CA LEU A 18 6.75 -3.55 4.77
C LEU A 18 6.88 -3.80 6.26
N VAL A 19 7.46 -2.82 6.97
CA VAL A 19 7.42 -2.77 8.44
C VAL A 19 5.95 -2.73 8.86
N LYS A 20 5.54 -3.64 9.75
CA LYS A 20 4.15 -3.66 10.21
C LYS A 20 3.94 -2.59 11.27
N ARG A 21 2.72 -2.05 11.36
CA ARG A 21 2.32 -1.12 12.42
C ARG A 21 2.65 -1.64 13.82
N ASP A 22 2.49 -2.94 14.02
CA ASP A 22 2.85 -3.63 15.27
C ASP A 22 4.34 -3.53 15.61
N ASP A 23 5.22 -3.51 14.61
CA ASP A 23 6.67 -3.34 14.80
C ASP A 23 7.01 -1.92 15.25
N VAL A 24 6.11 -0.95 15.04
CA VAL A 24 6.23 0.43 15.52
C VAL A 24 5.60 0.58 16.91
N THR A 25 4.37 0.11 17.11
CA THR A 25 3.60 0.37 18.33
C THR A 25 4.04 -0.47 19.51
N LYS A 26 4.64 -1.65 19.29
CA LYS A 26 5.12 -2.53 20.37
C LYS A 26 6.51 -2.19 20.89
N VAL A 27 7.18 -1.19 20.30
CA VAL A 27 8.49 -0.73 20.77
C VAL A 27 8.31 0.00 22.10
N ALA A 28 8.84 -0.58 23.18
CA ALA A 28 8.78 -0.01 24.52
C ALA A 28 10.20 0.16 25.09
N GLY A 29 10.36 1.19 25.92
CA GLY A 29 11.61 1.47 26.62
C GLY A 29 11.78 0.61 27.87
N ASP A 30 12.87 0.82 28.59
CA ASP A 30 13.18 0.13 29.84
C ASP A 30 12.11 0.41 30.92
N SER A 31 11.42 1.53 30.83
CA SER A 31 10.28 1.89 31.68
C SER A 31 8.97 1.16 31.32
N GLY A 32 8.96 0.34 30.27
CA GLY A 32 7.75 -0.33 29.76
C GLY A 32 6.75 0.62 29.08
N ILE A 33 7.16 1.86 28.80
CA ILE A 33 6.36 2.88 28.13
C ILE A 33 6.70 2.85 26.64
N PRO A 34 5.72 2.93 25.72
CA PRO A 34 6.00 2.96 24.29
C PRO A 34 6.95 4.08 23.91
N TRP A 35 7.83 3.83 22.94
CA TRP A 35 8.66 4.83 22.25
C TRP A 35 9.65 5.67 23.09
N VAL A 36 9.61 5.61 24.42
CA VAL A 36 10.43 6.48 25.29
C VAL A 36 10.94 5.77 26.54
N ASN A 37 12.06 6.28 27.06
CA ASN A 37 12.55 6.06 28.41
C ASN A 37 12.24 7.28 29.28
N MET A 38 11.91 7.06 30.56
CA MET A 38 11.58 8.13 31.50
C MET A 38 12.38 8.02 32.81
N ALA A 39 12.81 9.16 33.33
CA ALA A 39 13.48 9.26 34.62
C ALA A 39 12.90 10.41 35.46
N PHE A 40 12.30 10.06 36.59
CA PHE A 40 11.86 11.03 37.59
C PHE A 40 13.01 11.40 38.52
N LYS A 41 13.14 12.70 38.77
CA LYS A 41 14.03 13.26 39.77
C LYS A 41 13.23 14.21 40.64
N ARG A 42 13.42 14.11 41.96
CA ARG A 42 12.94 15.16 42.86
C ARG A 42 13.82 16.39 42.67
N GLY A 43 13.21 17.55 42.48
CA GLY A 43 13.91 18.82 42.62
C GLY A 43 14.28 19.08 44.08
N GLY A 44 15.11 20.09 44.31
CA GLY A 44 15.41 20.57 45.66
C GLY A 44 14.14 20.92 46.44
N THR A 45 14.18 20.75 47.76
CA THR A 45 13.06 21.11 48.66
C THR A 45 13.03 22.59 49.00
N LEU A 46 14.09 23.32 48.68
CA LEU A 46 14.22 24.74 48.95
C LEU A 46 14.24 25.48 47.61
N PHE A 47 13.35 26.47 47.51
CA PHE A 47 13.37 27.45 46.43
C PHE A 47 14.39 28.53 46.82
N ASP A 48 15.67 28.23 46.61
CA ASP A 48 16.78 29.07 47.09
C ASP A 48 17.06 30.26 46.15
N SER A 49 16.44 30.27 44.96
CA SER A 49 16.61 31.29 43.95
C SER A 49 15.35 31.55 43.12
N ASN A 50 15.25 32.74 42.51
CA ASN A 50 14.19 33.05 41.54
C ASN A 50 14.14 32.07 40.36
N ASP A 51 15.26 31.41 40.05
CA ASP A 51 15.38 30.42 38.97
C ASP A 51 14.69 29.08 39.33
N ASP A 52 14.52 28.77 40.62
CA ASP A 52 13.84 27.55 41.07
C ASP A 52 12.31 27.60 40.84
N PHE A 53 11.75 28.80 40.64
CA PHE A 53 10.33 29.03 40.39
C PHE A 53 9.94 28.95 38.91
N PHE A 54 10.91 28.82 38.01
CA PHE A 54 10.64 28.55 36.61
C PHE A 54 10.63 27.04 36.37
N ALA A 55 9.56 26.55 35.74
CA ALA A 55 9.56 25.23 35.14
C ALA A 55 10.29 25.31 33.81
N LEU A 56 11.41 24.60 33.68
CA LEU A 56 12.05 24.42 32.39
C LEU A 56 11.33 23.32 31.62
N ILE A 57 10.65 23.70 30.56
CA ILE A 57 10.05 22.76 29.61
C ILE A 57 10.67 22.99 28.25
N GLN A 58 11.57 22.10 27.85
CA GLN A 58 12.29 22.25 26.61
C GLN A 58 12.64 20.89 25.99
N PRO A 59 12.71 20.81 24.65
CA PRO A 59 13.35 19.68 23.99
C PRO A 59 14.82 19.64 24.41
N VAL A 60 15.31 18.47 24.84
CA VAL A 60 16.73 18.28 25.20
C VAL A 60 17.61 18.38 23.95
N ASN A 61 17.05 17.96 22.80
CA ASN A 61 17.40 18.22 21.40
C ASN A 61 16.23 17.71 20.53
N PRO A 62 16.09 18.11 19.24
CA PRO A 62 14.94 17.75 18.40
C PRO A 62 14.62 16.24 18.36
N ASN A 63 15.62 15.39 18.56
CA ASN A 63 15.50 13.92 18.46
C ASN A 63 15.95 13.19 19.73
N LYS A 64 16.06 13.87 20.88
CA LYS A 64 16.55 13.24 22.13
C LYS A 64 15.53 13.22 23.26
N GLY A 65 14.33 13.74 23.04
CA GLY A 65 13.26 13.79 24.02
C GLY A 65 13.13 15.13 24.74
N PHE A 66 12.45 15.11 25.88
CA PHE A 66 11.96 16.28 26.58
C PHE A 66 12.43 16.34 28.01
N HIS A 67 12.56 17.57 28.50
CA HIS A 67 12.74 17.87 29.90
C HIS A 67 11.52 18.63 30.40
N PHE A 68 10.89 18.14 31.46
CA PHE A 68 9.76 18.78 32.12
C PHE A 68 10.10 19.05 33.57
N GLU A 69 9.76 20.24 34.03
CA GLU A 69 9.71 20.57 35.45
C GLU A 69 8.29 21.02 35.82
N PHE A 70 7.83 20.64 37.01
CA PHE A 70 6.50 21.00 37.50
C PHE A 70 6.44 20.92 39.02
N PHE A 71 5.37 21.43 39.60
CA PHE A 71 5.16 21.45 41.03
C PHE A 71 4.08 20.47 41.46
N THR A 72 4.27 19.91 42.65
CA THR A 72 3.24 19.15 43.38
C THR A 72 3.06 19.73 44.77
N PHE A 73 1.90 19.54 45.36
CA PHE A 73 1.60 19.96 46.73
C PHE A 73 1.11 18.77 47.53
N GLY A 74 1.75 18.50 48.67
CA GLY A 74 1.37 17.42 49.58
C GLY A 74 2.11 17.53 50.91
N GLY A 75 1.37 17.37 52.02
CA GLY A 75 1.93 17.41 53.37
C GLY A 75 2.32 18.80 53.88
N GLY A 76 1.78 19.88 53.28
CA GLY A 76 2.03 21.27 53.69
C GLY A 76 3.03 22.01 52.80
N ASP A 77 3.84 21.30 52.02
CA ASP A 77 4.93 21.89 51.24
C ASP A 77 4.73 21.71 49.72
N ALA A 78 5.13 22.75 48.97
CA ALA A 78 5.32 22.69 47.53
C ALA A 78 6.63 21.94 47.20
N ARG A 79 6.58 21.04 46.21
CA ARG A 79 7.76 20.30 45.74
C ARG A 79 7.90 20.41 44.24
N LYS A 80 9.09 20.77 43.79
CA LYS A 80 9.46 20.72 42.37
C LYS A 80 9.83 19.29 41.99
N TRP A 81 9.34 18.86 40.84
CA TRP A 81 9.68 17.60 40.21
C TRP A 81 10.29 17.86 38.85
N ARG A 82 11.18 16.96 38.46
CA ARG A 82 11.81 16.91 37.15
C ARG A 82 11.51 15.55 36.53
N LEU A 83 11.09 15.59 35.27
CA LEU A 83 10.96 14.42 34.41
C LEU A 83 11.86 14.60 33.19
N ASP A 84 12.81 13.69 33.03
CA ASP A 84 13.59 13.57 31.82
C ASP A 84 13.01 12.44 30.96
N ILE A 85 12.65 12.74 29.71
CA ILE A 85 12.15 11.80 28.71
C ILE A 85 13.20 11.68 27.61
N THR A 86 13.56 10.46 27.24
CA THR A 86 14.47 10.16 26.12
C THR A 86 13.75 9.30 25.10
N TYR A 87 13.85 9.66 23.81
CA TYR A 87 13.25 8.86 22.73
C TYR A 87 14.06 7.59 22.48
N LEU A 88 13.37 6.52 22.11
CA LEU A 88 14.01 5.32 21.61
C LEU A 88 14.46 5.55 20.17
N ASP A 89 15.61 4.97 19.83
CA ASP A 89 16.09 4.91 18.44
C ASP A 89 15.73 3.53 17.90
N ASN A 90 14.65 3.44 17.12
CA ASN A 90 14.20 2.19 16.51
C ASN A 90 14.04 2.37 14.99
N PRO A 91 14.73 1.55 14.17
CA PRO A 91 14.60 1.61 12.71
C PRO A 91 13.18 1.42 12.19
N ALA A 92 12.30 0.76 12.94
CA ALA A 92 10.90 0.56 12.56
C ALA A 92 10.13 1.89 12.47
N PHE A 93 10.51 2.91 13.24
CA PHE A 93 9.88 4.22 13.19
C PHE A 93 10.00 4.78 11.77
N HIS A 94 11.20 5.16 11.33
CA HIS A 94 11.40 5.69 9.98
C HIS A 94 11.13 4.67 8.87
N GLY A 95 11.41 3.39 9.12
CA GLY A 95 11.24 2.31 8.14
C GLY A 95 9.80 2.07 7.71
N TYR A 96 8.80 2.48 8.50
CA TYR A 96 7.38 2.29 8.19
C TYR A 96 6.96 3.00 6.89
N TRP A 97 7.32 4.28 6.74
CA TRP A 97 6.97 5.06 5.55
C TRP A 97 8.08 5.09 4.51
N GLU A 98 9.37 5.00 4.88
CA GLU A 98 10.48 5.04 3.93
C GLU A 98 10.42 3.91 2.91
N LYS A 99 10.11 2.68 3.36
CA LYS A 99 9.99 1.53 2.45
C LYS A 99 8.81 1.70 1.49
N ALA A 100 7.67 2.20 1.99
CA ALA A 100 6.49 2.48 1.17
C ALA A 100 6.79 3.57 0.13
N SER A 101 7.47 4.66 0.54
CA SER A 101 7.91 5.73 -0.35
C SER A 101 8.71 5.17 -1.51
N ARG A 102 9.71 4.34 -1.18
CA ARG A 102 10.69 3.83 -2.13
C ARG A 102 10.07 2.90 -3.16
N VAL A 103 9.28 1.92 -2.70
CA VAL A 103 8.67 0.95 -3.62
C VAL A 103 7.66 1.64 -4.54
N LEU A 104 6.85 2.56 -3.99
CA LEU A 104 5.87 3.29 -4.79
C LEU A 104 6.53 4.27 -5.76
N SER A 105 7.57 4.98 -5.34
CA SER A 105 8.31 5.87 -6.26
C SER A 105 8.95 5.09 -7.40
N ASP A 106 9.54 3.93 -7.12
CA ASP A 106 10.19 3.14 -8.16
C ASP A 106 9.20 2.45 -9.09
N LEU A 107 8.01 2.07 -8.63
CA LEU A 107 6.94 1.61 -9.52
C LEU A 107 6.37 2.74 -10.40
N VAL A 108 6.27 3.96 -9.86
CA VAL A 108 5.75 5.12 -10.61
C VAL A 108 6.77 5.66 -11.61
N TYR A 109 8.06 5.71 -11.27
CA TYR A 109 9.09 6.33 -12.12
C TYR A 109 10.01 5.32 -12.82
N GLY A 110 10.24 4.17 -12.21
CA GLY A 110 11.09 3.09 -12.73
C GLY A 110 10.32 1.88 -13.26
N HIS A 111 8.99 1.81 -13.05
CA HIS A 111 8.10 0.75 -13.52
C HIS A 111 8.44 -0.67 -13.01
N SER A 112 9.19 -0.79 -11.91
CA SER A 112 9.58 -2.07 -11.32
C SER A 112 9.71 -2.00 -9.80
N SER A 113 9.38 -3.10 -9.12
CA SER A 113 9.66 -3.34 -7.70
C SER A 113 10.60 -4.54 -7.46
N ILE A 114 11.17 -5.12 -8.52
CA ILE A 114 12.04 -6.30 -8.43
C ILE A 114 13.40 -5.95 -7.79
N LYS A 115 13.94 -6.85 -6.96
CA LYS A 115 15.29 -6.74 -6.37
C LYS A 115 16.35 -6.45 -7.43
N ASN A 116 17.21 -5.48 -7.14
CA ASN A 116 18.25 -4.89 -8.00
C ASN A 116 17.77 -3.99 -9.14
N GLU A 117 16.46 -3.85 -9.38
CA GLU A 117 15.91 -2.86 -10.32
C GLU A 117 15.41 -1.61 -9.61
N VAL A 118 15.14 -1.74 -8.31
CA VAL A 118 14.86 -0.63 -7.39
C VAL A 118 16.13 0.18 -7.15
N SER A 119 16.03 1.49 -7.35
CA SER A 119 17.15 2.42 -7.39
C SER A 119 17.89 2.47 -6.04
N GLY A 120 19.21 2.27 -6.07
CA GLY A 120 20.10 2.39 -4.91
C GLY A 120 19.94 1.32 -3.82
N SER A 121 19.41 0.13 -4.13
CA SER A 121 19.08 -0.90 -3.13
C SER A 121 19.75 -2.25 -3.37
N THR A 122 20.21 -2.91 -2.30
CA THR A 122 20.39 -4.38 -2.24
C THR A 122 19.12 -5.11 -1.80
N ASP A 123 18.13 -4.35 -1.32
CA ASP A 123 16.85 -4.85 -0.82
C ASP A 123 15.77 -4.57 -1.87
N GLY A 124 15.13 -5.62 -2.36
CA GLY A 124 13.86 -5.51 -3.07
C GLY A 124 12.97 -6.69 -2.76
N ALA A 125 11.73 -6.68 -3.28
CA ALA A 125 10.97 -7.93 -3.32
C ALA A 125 11.84 -8.97 -4.00
N GLU A 126 11.92 -10.18 -3.41
CA GLU A 126 12.72 -11.28 -3.98
C GLU A 126 12.13 -11.72 -5.34
N ALA A 127 12.06 -12.99 -5.70
CA ALA A 127 11.51 -13.40 -7.00
C ALA A 127 10.02 -12.96 -7.25
N ASP A 128 9.39 -12.26 -6.31
CA ASP A 128 7.96 -11.93 -6.22
C ASP A 128 7.64 -10.43 -6.51
N GLY A 129 8.60 -9.64 -7.00
CA GLY A 129 8.35 -8.24 -7.39
C GLY A 129 7.56 -8.08 -8.69
N VAL A 130 7.07 -6.88 -8.96
CA VAL A 130 6.31 -6.52 -10.18
C VAL A 130 7.20 -5.77 -11.15
N ARG A 131 7.10 -6.10 -12.44
CA ARG A 131 7.68 -5.31 -13.53
C ARG A 131 6.63 -5.04 -14.60
N LEU A 132 6.23 -3.77 -14.75
CA LEU A 132 5.14 -3.40 -15.66
C LEU A 132 5.44 -3.78 -17.12
N SER A 133 6.70 -3.69 -17.54
CA SER A 133 7.10 -4.07 -18.91
C SER A 133 6.81 -5.52 -19.27
N ASP A 134 6.60 -6.41 -18.29
CA ASP A 134 6.30 -7.82 -18.57
C ASP A 134 4.89 -8.01 -19.15
N PHE A 135 3.95 -7.10 -18.86
CA PHE A 135 2.65 -7.05 -19.53
C PHE A 135 2.82 -6.72 -21.02
N ALA A 136 3.62 -5.69 -21.34
CA ALA A 136 3.91 -5.32 -22.72
C ALA A 136 4.67 -6.44 -23.47
N LYS A 137 5.60 -7.15 -22.81
CA LYS A 137 6.27 -8.32 -23.39
C LYS A 137 5.29 -9.45 -23.68
N LEU A 138 4.36 -9.72 -22.77
CA LEU A 138 3.33 -10.75 -22.99
C LEU A 138 2.37 -10.35 -24.11
N ALA A 139 1.96 -9.07 -24.15
CA ALA A 139 1.15 -8.52 -25.24
C ALA A 139 1.85 -8.69 -26.60
N LYS A 140 3.16 -8.45 -26.66
CA LYS A 140 3.96 -8.66 -27.87
C LYS A 140 3.93 -10.11 -28.35
N SER A 141 3.84 -11.10 -27.46
CA SER A 141 3.71 -12.50 -27.87
C SER A 141 2.42 -12.76 -28.66
N PHE A 142 1.31 -12.09 -28.32
CA PHE A 142 0.08 -12.15 -29.10
C PHE A 142 0.24 -11.44 -30.45
N ASP A 143 0.92 -10.29 -30.49
CA ASP A 143 1.22 -9.60 -31.75
C ASP A 143 2.10 -10.42 -32.69
N ASP A 144 3.09 -11.12 -32.14
CA ASP A 144 3.96 -12.01 -32.90
C ASP A 144 3.17 -13.22 -33.45
N ALA A 145 2.21 -13.76 -32.69
CA ALA A 145 1.29 -14.79 -33.18
C ALA A 145 0.36 -14.26 -34.28
N GLY A 146 -0.19 -13.06 -34.13
CA GLY A 146 -1.02 -12.41 -35.15
C GLY A 146 -0.24 -12.19 -36.44
N ARG A 147 1.01 -11.70 -36.34
CA ARG A 147 1.90 -11.53 -37.50
C ARG A 147 2.23 -12.87 -38.16
N PHE A 148 2.48 -13.93 -37.37
CA PHE A 148 2.70 -15.26 -37.92
C PHE A 148 1.51 -15.73 -38.77
N PHE A 149 0.27 -15.64 -38.29
CA PHE A 149 -0.89 -16.08 -39.07
C PHE A 149 -1.06 -15.24 -40.33
N ASP A 150 -0.94 -13.92 -40.24
CA ASP A 150 -1.01 -12.99 -41.37
C ASP A 150 0.00 -13.33 -42.48
N GLU A 151 1.27 -13.50 -42.13
CA GLU A 151 2.32 -13.88 -43.08
C GLU A 151 2.08 -15.28 -43.69
N ARG A 152 1.51 -16.22 -42.93
CA ARG A 152 1.25 -17.59 -43.41
C ARG A 152 0.02 -17.69 -44.28
N ILE A 153 -1.02 -16.90 -44.02
CA ILE A 153 -2.22 -16.81 -44.88
C ILE A 153 -1.81 -16.45 -46.30
N GLN A 154 -0.98 -15.41 -46.49
CA GLN A 154 -0.52 -15.02 -47.82
C GLN A 154 0.26 -16.15 -48.52
N ASN A 155 1.19 -16.81 -47.82
CA ASN A 155 1.94 -17.94 -48.39
C ASN A 155 1.02 -19.10 -48.81
N LEU A 156 0.02 -19.43 -47.99
CA LEU A 156 -0.95 -20.49 -48.30
C LEU A 156 -1.83 -20.09 -49.49
N GLN A 157 -2.22 -18.83 -49.60
CA GLN A 157 -2.98 -18.30 -50.73
C GLN A 157 -2.16 -18.41 -52.03
N ASP A 158 -0.89 -18.01 -52.02
CA ASP A 158 -0.01 -18.11 -53.18
C ASP A 158 0.14 -19.57 -53.65
N TRP A 159 0.35 -20.51 -52.72
CA TRP A 159 0.44 -21.94 -53.05
C TRP A 159 -0.87 -22.50 -53.61
N LYS A 160 -2.02 -22.08 -53.07
CA LYS A 160 -3.34 -22.46 -53.61
C LYS A 160 -3.51 -21.96 -55.05
N ASP A 161 -3.12 -20.73 -55.32
CA ASP A 161 -3.26 -20.12 -56.65
C ASP A 161 -2.33 -20.78 -57.68
N GLU A 162 -1.10 -21.13 -57.28
CA GLU A 162 -0.15 -21.85 -58.14
C GLU A 162 -0.62 -23.27 -58.51
N LEU A 163 -1.24 -23.98 -57.56
CA LEU A 163 -1.75 -25.35 -57.76
C LEU A 163 -3.12 -25.37 -58.46
N GLY A 164 -3.94 -24.35 -58.25
CA GLY A 164 -5.29 -24.24 -58.82
C GLY A 164 -5.31 -23.71 -60.27
N ASN A 165 -4.19 -23.22 -60.78
CA ASN A 165 -4.11 -22.65 -62.13
C ASN A 165 -4.17 -23.73 -63.23
N GLU A 166 -4.86 -23.44 -64.33
CA GLU A 166 -4.88 -24.29 -65.53
C GLU A 166 -3.48 -24.56 -66.12
N GLN A 167 -2.48 -23.74 -65.78
CA GLN A 167 -1.08 -23.90 -66.20
C GLN A 167 -0.19 -24.55 -65.12
N ALA A 168 -0.75 -25.02 -64.00
CA ALA A 168 0.00 -25.64 -62.91
C ALA A 168 0.86 -26.82 -63.40
N GLY A 169 2.11 -26.86 -62.94
CA GLY A 169 3.08 -27.92 -63.29
C GLY A 169 2.74 -29.29 -62.70
N TRP A 170 1.89 -29.34 -61.67
CA TRP A 170 1.40 -30.56 -61.03
C TRP A 170 -0.13 -30.62 -61.10
N LYS A 171 -0.65 -31.71 -61.67
CA LYS A 171 -2.10 -31.93 -61.87
C LYS A 171 -2.50 -33.36 -61.49
N GLY A 172 -3.79 -33.55 -61.23
CA GLY A 172 -4.40 -34.85 -60.90
C GLY A 172 -4.95 -34.89 -59.48
N ASN A 173 -5.61 -36.00 -59.11
CA ASN A 173 -6.35 -36.13 -57.84
C ASN A 173 -5.49 -35.85 -56.59
N ALA A 174 -4.19 -36.18 -56.63
CA ALA A 174 -3.28 -35.87 -55.52
C ALA A 174 -3.01 -34.36 -55.36
N ALA A 175 -3.00 -33.61 -56.47
CA ALA A 175 -2.84 -32.15 -56.45
C ALA A 175 -4.14 -31.47 -55.95
N GLY A 176 -5.31 -31.98 -56.35
CA GLY A 176 -6.62 -31.51 -55.85
C GLY A 176 -6.78 -31.71 -54.34
N ALA A 177 -6.44 -32.90 -53.85
CA ALA A 177 -6.49 -33.18 -52.42
C ALA A 177 -5.50 -32.32 -51.60
N PHE A 178 -4.31 -32.06 -52.13
CA PHE A 178 -3.35 -31.16 -51.48
C PHE A 178 -3.83 -29.69 -51.51
N TRP A 179 -4.50 -29.28 -52.60
CA TRP A 179 -5.14 -27.97 -52.68
C TRP A 179 -6.23 -27.79 -51.61
N LEU A 180 -7.10 -28.79 -51.42
CA LEU A 180 -8.13 -28.78 -50.38
C LEU A 180 -7.53 -28.64 -48.98
N LEU A 181 -6.37 -29.28 -48.74
CA LEU A 181 -5.64 -29.16 -47.49
C LEU A 181 -5.13 -27.74 -47.25
N LEU A 182 -4.54 -27.13 -48.27
CA LEU A 182 -4.07 -25.74 -48.18
C LEU A 182 -5.24 -24.79 -47.95
N ASP A 183 -6.39 -25.04 -48.59
CA ASP A 183 -7.61 -24.26 -48.40
C ASP A 183 -8.16 -24.36 -46.97
N ASP A 184 -8.21 -25.57 -46.39
CA ASP A 184 -8.64 -25.79 -45.00
C ASP A 184 -7.71 -25.09 -44.01
N LEU A 185 -6.39 -25.24 -44.18
CA LEU A 185 -5.41 -24.59 -43.31
C LEU A 185 -5.44 -23.07 -43.44
N HIS A 186 -5.62 -22.55 -44.67
CA HIS A 186 -5.79 -21.12 -44.93
C HIS A 186 -6.99 -20.56 -44.16
N LYS A 187 -8.17 -21.20 -44.29
CA LYS A 187 -9.39 -20.80 -43.57
C LYS A 187 -9.20 -20.80 -42.05
N LYS A 188 -8.50 -21.80 -41.51
CA LYS A 188 -8.18 -21.86 -40.07
C LYS A 188 -7.29 -20.70 -39.63
N TYR A 189 -6.25 -20.39 -40.40
CA TYR A 189 -5.35 -19.29 -40.07
C TYR A 189 -6.05 -17.93 -40.19
N GLU A 190 -6.87 -17.73 -41.22
CA GLU A 190 -7.73 -16.54 -41.34
C GLU A 190 -8.65 -16.39 -40.13
N ASN A 191 -9.26 -17.49 -39.68
CA ASN A 191 -10.11 -17.49 -38.50
C ASN A 191 -9.33 -17.09 -37.23
N TYR A 192 -8.15 -17.68 -36.97
CA TYR A 192 -7.32 -17.28 -35.82
C TYR A 192 -6.86 -15.83 -35.90
N LEU A 193 -6.44 -15.36 -37.08
CA LEU A 193 -6.08 -13.98 -37.28
C LEU A 193 -7.27 -13.05 -37.01
N SER A 194 -8.48 -13.40 -37.45
CA SER A 194 -9.69 -12.61 -37.22
C SER A 194 -10.09 -12.55 -35.74
N GLN A 195 -9.73 -13.55 -34.94
CA GLN A 195 -9.97 -13.54 -33.48
C GLN A 195 -8.93 -12.68 -32.75
N LEU A 196 -7.66 -12.73 -33.17
CA LEU A 196 -6.59 -11.87 -32.66
C LEU A 196 -6.75 -10.42 -33.08
N ARG A 197 -7.23 -10.19 -34.31
CA ARG A 197 -7.45 -8.87 -34.94
C ARG A 197 -8.86 -8.79 -35.51
N PRO A 198 -9.89 -8.65 -34.66
CA PRO A 198 -11.27 -8.52 -35.12
C PRO A 198 -11.43 -7.40 -36.15
N PRO A 199 -12.31 -7.55 -37.16
CA PRO A 199 -12.55 -6.50 -38.13
C PRO A 199 -12.88 -5.15 -37.46
N GLY A 200 -12.13 -4.10 -37.81
CA GLY A 200 -12.30 -2.77 -37.22
C GLY A 200 -11.66 -2.58 -35.84
N PHE A 201 -10.92 -3.57 -35.33
CA PHE A 201 -10.15 -3.42 -34.10
C PHE A 201 -9.10 -2.31 -34.25
N THR A 202 -9.05 -1.45 -33.24
CA THR A 202 -7.99 -0.44 -33.06
C THR A 202 -7.56 -0.49 -31.61
N SER A 203 -6.25 -0.38 -31.38
CA SER A 203 -5.69 -0.35 -30.03
C SER A 203 -6.26 0.84 -29.26
N THR A 204 -6.59 0.62 -28.00
CA THR A 204 -7.14 1.66 -27.12
C THR A 204 -6.21 1.99 -25.96
N HIS A 205 -5.19 1.16 -25.74
CA HIS A 205 -4.26 1.29 -24.63
C HIS A 205 -2.81 1.48 -25.12
N THR A 206 -2.01 2.20 -24.35
CA THR A 206 -0.58 2.40 -24.58
C THR A 206 0.18 2.09 -23.31
N SER A 207 1.18 1.21 -23.41
CA SER A 207 1.95 0.78 -22.24
C SER A 207 2.64 1.97 -21.57
N PRO A 208 2.40 2.22 -20.26
CA PRO A 208 3.07 3.29 -19.55
C PRO A 208 4.58 3.05 -19.42
N SER A 209 5.03 1.78 -19.39
CA SER A 209 6.45 1.45 -19.19
C SER A 209 7.28 1.41 -20.48
N THR A 210 6.68 1.05 -21.62
CA THR A 210 7.39 0.91 -22.90
C THR A 210 6.91 1.86 -24.00
N ASN A 211 5.80 2.57 -23.79
CA ASN A 211 5.15 3.43 -24.78
C ASN A 211 4.75 2.68 -26.07
N THR A 212 4.46 1.38 -25.96
CA THR A 212 4.02 0.54 -27.09
C THR A 212 2.52 0.29 -27.05
N THR A 213 1.92 0.15 -28.22
CA THR A 213 0.53 -0.33 -28.42
C THR A 213 0.55 -1.75 -28.97
N SER A 214 -0.53 -2.51 -28.75
CA SER A 214 -0.68 -3.86 -29.29
C SER A 214 -1.45 -3.86 -30.60
N SER A 215 -1.02 -4.65 -31.58
CA SER A 215 -1.75 -4.86 -32.84
C SER A 215 -2.92 -5.85 -32.72
N THR A 216 -3.03 -6.55 -31.59
CA THR A 216 -4.02 -7.59 -31.32
C THR A 216 -4.91 -7.22 -30.13
N LEU A 217 -6.16 -7.72 -30.12
CA LEU A 217 -7.16 -7.51 -29.07
C LEU A 217 -6.65 -8.00 -27.71
N HIS A 218 -6.12 -9.22 -27.64
CA HIS A 218 -5.61 -9.82 -26.40
C HIS A 218 -4.41 -9.04 -25.85
N GLY A 219 -3.48 -8.63 -26.73
CA GLY A 219 -2.35 -7.82 -26.30
C GLY A 219 -2.77 -6.42 -25.82
N ASP A 220 -3.76 -5.78 -26.46
CA ASP A 220 -4.26 -4.45 -26.04
C ASP A 220 -4.94 -4.52 -24.67
N ASN A 221 -5.66 -5.63 -24.40
CA ASN A 221 -6.26 -5.86 -23.10
C ASN A 221 -5.22 -6.08 -21.99
N LEU A 222 -4.11 -6.77 -22.27
CA LEU A 222 -2.99 -6.88 -21.33
C LEU A 222 -2.30 -5.54 -21.07
N ILE A 223 -2.14 -4.70 -22.09
CA ILE A 223 -1.65 -3.32 -21.92
C ILE A 223 -2.64 -2.50 -21.07
N GLY A 224 -3.95 -2.68 -21.26
CA GLY A 224 -4.96 -2.08 -20.39
C GLY A 224 -4.85 -2.52 -18.92
N ALA A 225 -4.49 -3.78 -18.67
CA ALA A 225 -4.22 -4.27 -17.32
C ALA A 225 -2.96 -3.62 -16.70
N GLU A 226 -1.91 -3.43 -17.50
CA GLU A 226 -0.70 -2.67 -17.12
C GLU A 226 -1.05 -1.23 -16.73
N GLU A 227 -1.83 -0.53 -17.58
CA GLU A 227 -2.27 0.83 -17.32
C GLU A 227 -3.09 0.94 -16.03
N ALA A 228 -4.01 0.00 -15.78
CA ALA A 228 -4.82 -0.02 -14.56
C ALA A 228 -3.94 -0.16 -13.31
N LEU A 229 -2.95 -1.05 -13.36
CA LEU A 229 -2.01 -1.23 -12.26
C LEU A 229 -1.12 0.00 -12.05
N TYR A 230 -0.63 0.60 -13.13
CA TYR A 230 0.16 1.83 -13.05
C TYR A 230 -0.65 2.99 -12.44
N LYS A 231 -1.91 3.16 -12.84
CA LYS A 231 -2.83 4.15 -12.24
C LYS A 231 -3.04 3.89 -10.75
N ALA A 232 -3.17 2.62 -10.34
CA ALA A 232 -3.27 2.25 -8.93
C ALA A 232 -2.00 2.67 -8.15
N TYR A 233 -0.80 2.44 -8.70
CA TYR A 233 0.45 2.89 -8.06
C TYR A 233 0.56 4.40 -7.97
N GLN A 234 0.16 5.15 -8.99
CA GLN A 234 0.13 6.60 -8.94
C GLN A 234 -0.77 7.11 -7.81
N GLU A 235 -1.94 6.50 -7.64
CA GLU A 235 -2.89 6.90 -6.60
C GLU A 235 -2.40 6.48 -5.20
N LEU A 236 -1.85 5.28 -5.04
CA LEU A 236 -1.23 4.86 -3.77
C LEU A 236 -0.04 5.77 -3.40
N TYR A 237 0.79 6.16 -4.37
CA TYR A 237 1.89 7.11 -4.14
C TYR A 237 1.37 8.50 -3.75
N ARG A 238 0.26 8.94 -4.35
CA ARG A 238 -0.42 10.18 -3.97
C ARG A 238 -0.95 10.12 -2.53
N ILE A 239 -1.63 9.04 -2.16
CA ILE A 239 -2.15 8.78 -0.81
C ILE A 239 -1.01 8.80 0.22
N TYR A 240 0.07 8.06 -0.07
CA TYR A 240 1.29 8.09 0.72
C TYR A 240 1.82 9.52 0.90
N GLY A 241 1.92 10.28 -0.18
CA GLY A 241 2.39 11.66 -0.17
C GLY A 241 1.47 12.60 0.62
N ASP A 242 0.16 12.38 0.65
CA ASP A 242 -0.75 13.17 1.46
C ASP A 242 -0.60 12.85 2.95
N PHE A 243 -0.43 11.58 3.30
CA PHE A 243 -0.12 11.14 4.66
C PHE A 243 1.22 11.71 5.16
N TYR A 244 2.30 11.52 4.39
CA TYR A 244 3.65 11.95 4.77
C TYR A 244 3.74 13.47 4.96
N TRP A 245 3.13 14.24 4.05
CA TRP A 245 3.14 15.71 4.10
C TRP A 245 1.99 16.32 4.92
N GLN A 246 1.27 15.52 5.72
CA GLN A 246 0.19 15.99 6.61
C GLN A 246 -0.94 16.73 5.88
N ARG A 247 -1.24 16.32 4.64
CA ARG A 247 -2.31 16.86 3.77
C ARG A 247 -3.58 15.99 3.77
N GLY A 248 -3.59 14.93 4.58
CA GLY A 248 -4.75 14.05 4.76
C GLY A 248 -5.89 14.67 5.59
N GLU A 249 -6.84 13.82 5.96
CA GLU A 249 -7.92 14.14 6.88
C GLU A 249 -7.38 14.34 8.31
N GLN A 250 -7.92 15.34 8.99
CA GLN A 250 -7.67 15.57 10.41
C GLN A 250 -8.27 14.44 11.25
N ILE A 251 -7.65 14.15 12.39
CA ILE A 251 -8.21 13.23 13.39
C ILE A 251 -8.59 13.97 14.67
N THR A 252 -9.60 13.45 15.37
CA THR A 252 -9.96 13.91 16.71
C THR A 252 -8.89 13.46 17.71
N THR A 253 -8.36 14.42 18.46
CA THR A 253 -7.34 14.24 19.48
C THR A 253 -7.80 14.76 20.83
N THR A 254 -7.26 14.22 21.93
CA THR A 254 -7.56 14.68 23.29
C THR A 254 -6.40 15.51 23.85
N LEU A 255 -6.69 16.72 24.32
CA LEU A 255 -5.74 17.64 24.93
C LEU A 255 -5.58 17.37 26.44
N PRO A 256 -4.49 17.85 27.08
CA PRO A 256 -4.26 17.63 28.50
C PRO A 256 -5.32 18.20 29.46
N ASP A 257 -6.15 19.13 29.01
CA ASP A 257 -7.28 19.66 29.80
C ASP A 257 -8.58 18.85 29.65
N GLY A 258 -8.57 17.81 28.81
CA GLY A 258 -9.72 16.94 28.53
C GLY A 258 -10.57 17.38 27.34
N SER A 259 -10.30 18.56 26.77
CA SER A 259 -10.95 18.99 25.53
C SER A 259 -10.46 18.19 24.32
N THR A 260 -11.22 18.23 23.24
CA THR A 260 -10.84 17.58 21.97
C THR A 260 -10.67 18.59 20.85
N THR A 261 -9.81 18.27 19.89
CA THR A 261 -9.55 19.10 18.71
C THR A 261 -9.24 18.25 17.48
N GLN A 262 -9.40 18.82 16.29
CA GLN A 262 -9.05 18.21 15.01
C GLN A 262 -7.65 18.61 14.61
N GLN A 263 -6.77 17.65 14.34
CA GLN A 263 -5.37 17.90 13.99
C GLN A 263 -4.92 17.05 12.81
N ASN A 264 -4.07 17.65 11.96
CA ASN A 264 -3.24 16.87 11.05
C ASN A 264 -2.10 16.29 11.88
N ILE A 265 -1.91 14.98 11.77
CA ILE A 265 -0.92 14.25 12.55
C ILE A 265 0.29 13.93 11.68
N PRO A 266 1.52 14.13 12.19
CA PRO A 266 2.72 13.70 11.51
C PRO A 266 2.72 12.21 11.15
N ALA A 267 3.40 11.87 10.06
CA ALA A 267 3.66 10.48 9.71
C ALA A 267 4.65 9.81 10.67
N ASP A 268 5.58 10.59 11.24
CA ASP A 268 6.63 10.09 12.11
C ASP A 268 6.18 10.00 13.58
N PRO A 269 6.22 8.81 14.24
CA PRO A 269 5.93 8.63 15.65
C PRO A 269 6.65 9.62 16.58
N LEU A 270 7.90 9.96 16.29
CA LEU A 270 8.68 10.91 17.10
C LEU A 270 8.10 12.33 16.99
N ASP A 271 7.61 12.71 15.81
CA ASP A 271 6.95 14.00 15.62
C ASP A 271 5.57 14.04 16.29
N VAL A 272 4.84 12.92 16.29
CA VAL A 272 3.59 12.81 17.07
C VAL A 272 3.86 12.94 18.57
N LEU A 273 4.92 12.32 19.09
CA LEU A 273 5.36 12.52 20.48
C LEU A 273 5.73 13.98 20.76
N ASN A 274 6.52 14.60 19.89
CA ASN A 274 6.88 16.02 20.01
C ASN A 274 5.62 16.89 20.13
N GLN A 275 4.62 16.64 19.30
CA GLN A 275 3.35 17.35 19.34
C GLN A 275 2.63 17.21 20.68
N VAL A 276 2.45 15.97 21.17
CA VAL A 276 1.77 15.68 22.44
C VAL A 276 2.55 16.26 23.64
N PHE A 277 3.87 16.20 23.63
CA PHE A 277 4.71 16.76 24.67
C PHE A 277 4.71 18.30 24.69
N VAL A 278 4.64 18.95 23.53
CA VAL A 278 4.44 20.41 23.45
C VAL A 278 3.07 20.81 24.02
N GLU A 279 2.01 20.05 23.73
CA GLU A 279 0.68 20.27 24.31
C GLU A 279 0.69 20.14 25.83
N MET A 280 1.28 19.07 26.36
CA MET A 280 1.44 18.86 27.81
C MET A 280 2.30 19.96 28.45
N GLY A 281 3.38 20.36 27.79
CA GLY A 281 4.25 21.43 28.27
C GLY A 281 3.52 22.75 28.43
N ARG A 282 2.74 23.14 27.42
CA ARG A 282 1.88 24.35 27.49
C ARG A 282 0.87 24.23 28.63
N TRP A 283 0.23 23.08 28.77
CA TRP A 283 -0.72 22.85 29.86
C TRP A 283 -0.06 22.99 31.24
N ILE A 284 1.12 22.41 31.45
CA ILE A 284 1.88 22.52 32.70
C ILE A 284 2.22 23.99 32.96
N ILE A 285 2.68 24.74 31.95
CA ILE A 285 2.99 26.16 32.09
C ILE A 285 1.77 26.93 32.60
N ASP A 286 0.62 26.72 31.95
CA ASP A 286 -0.57 27.53 32.20
C ASP A 286 -1.37 27.09 33.43
N ASN A 287 -1.32 25.83 33.82
CA ASN A 287 -2.15 25.28 34.91
C ASN A 287 -1.35 24.88 36.16
N ASN A 288 -0.02 24.81 36.06
CA ASN A 288 0.83 24.37 37.16
C ASN A 288 1.95 25.39 37.44
N ALA A 289 2.92 25.52 36.55
CA ALA A 289 4.14 26.26 36.80
C ALA A 289 3.95 27.77 37.00
N ARG A 290 2.92 28.36 36.39
CA ARG A 290 2.57 29.79 36.58
C ARG A 290 1.46 30.02 37.60
N GLN A 291 0.92 28.97 38.20
CA GLN A 291 -0.21 29.08 39.12
C GLN A 291 0.23 29.20 40.58
N TRP A 292 1.12 30.15 40.85
CA TRP A 292 1.55 30.54 42.19
C TRP A 292 1.51 32.06 42.35
N ALA A 293 1.48 32.52 43.60
CA ALA A 293 1.54 33.92 43.96
C ALA A 293 2.33 34.12 45.27
N MET A 294 2.87 35.32 45.45
CA MET A 294 3.45 35.78 46.70
C MET A 294 2.43 36.67 47.40
N GLY A 295 2.18 36.41 48.68
CA GLY A 295 1.32 37.23 49.53
C GLY A 295 1.99 37.54 50.86
N PRO A 296 1.65 38.68 51.47
CA PRO A 296 2.18 39.02 52.78
C PRO A 296 1.66 38.03 53.83
N TYR A 297 2.53 37.57 54.72
CA TYR A 297 2.12 36.88 55.94
C TYR A 297 2.49 37.72 57.16
N SER A 298 1.53 37.87 58.07
CA SER A 298 1.70 38.55 59.36
C SER A 298 1.68 37.52 60.47
N VAL A 299 2.75 37.47 61.26
CA VAL A 299 2.77 36.78 62.55
C VAL A 299 2.16 37.74 63.59
N ASP A 300 1.19 37.26 64.38
CA ASP A 300 0.37 38.08 65.31
C ASP A 300 1.17 38.87 66.37
N ASP A 301 2.47 38.62 66.53
CA ASP A 301 3.36 39.28 67.50
C ASP A 301 4.37 40.25 66.88
N GLY A 302 4.01 40.88 65.75
CA GLY A 302 4.46 42.23 65.43
C GLY A 302 5.96 42.49 65.33
N GLU A 303 6.74 41.71 64.57
CA GLU A 303 8.00 42.24 63.96
C GLU A 303 8.62 41.40 62.82
N GLN A 304 7.84 40.63 62.06
CA GLN A 304 8.31 40.07 60.78
C GLN A 304 7.20 40.08 59.73
N SER A 305 7.38 40.87 58.66
CA SER A 305 6.67 40.68 57.40
C SER A 305 7.53 39.79 56.50
N GLY A 306 7.07 38.58 56.22
CA GLY A 306 7.65 37.71 55.19
C GLY A 306 6.71 37.58 54.00
N ASP A 307 7.26 37.24 52.84
CA ASP A 307 6.46 36.80 51.70
C ASP A 307 6.15 35.30 51.86
N ASN A 308 4.87 34.95 51.96
CA ASN A 308 4.43 33.56 51.88
C ASN A 308 4.08 33.21 50.43
N PHE A 309 4.61 32.07 49.99
CA PHE A 309 4.28 31.48 48.70
C PHE A 309 3.05 30.60 48.82
N TYR A 310 2.11 30.75 47.89
CA TYR A 310 0.96 29.87 47.80
C TYR A 310 0.58 29.62 46.35
N PHE A 311 0.03 28.43 46.10
CA PHE A 311 -0.57 28.10 44.81
C PHE A 311 -1.91 28.81 44.66
N THR A 312 -2.18 29.33 43.45
CA THR A 312 -3.47 29.97 43.18
C THR A 312 -4.59 28.92 43.17
N LYS A 313 -5.84 29.37 43.23
CA LYS A 313 -7.02 28.49 43.08
C LYS A 313 -7.08 27.74 41.74
N ASN A 314 -6.32 28.18 40.74
CA ASN A 314 -6.28 27.58 39.40
C ASN A 314 -5.14 26.56 39.25
N PHE A 315 -4.31 26.38 40.29
CA PHE A 315 -3.24 25.39 40.29
C PHE A 315 -3.79 23.98 40.16
N LYS A 316 -3.20 23.21 39.24
CA LYS A 316 -3.53 21.81 39.00
C LYS A 316 -2.27 20.97 38.99
N GLN A 317 -2.39 19.77 39.56
CA GLN A 317 -1.36 18.72 39.54
C GLN A 317 -1.81 17.51 38.71
N GLU A 318 -3.02 17.56 38.18
CA GLU A 318 -3.67 16.48 37.44
C GLU A 318 -4.17 17.03 36.10
N SER A 319 -3.73 16.38 35.04
CA SER A 319 -4.26 16.57 33.69
C SER A 319 -5.31 15.51 33.39
N GLN A 320 -5.91 15.55 32.21
CA GLN A 320 -6.77 14.47 31.70
C GLN A 320 -6.08 13.09 31.71
N PHE A 321 -4.75 13.06 31.65
CA PHE A 321 -3.97 11.82 31.63
C PHE A 321 -3.60 11.31 33.04
N GLY A 322 -3.80 12.13 34.07
CA GLY A 322 -3.55 11.79 35.48
C GLY A 322 -2.61 12.78 36.19
N ALA A 323 -2.15 12.40 37.38
CA ALA A 323 -1.25 13.20 38.21
C ALA A 323 0.16 13.31 37.62
N LEU A 324 0.72 14.53 37.59
CA LEU A 324 2.05 14.79 37.00
C LEU A 324 3.18 14.02 37.68
N SER A 325 3.06 13.69 38.96
CA SER A 325 4.06 12.90 39.70
C SER A 325 3.97 11.38 39.50
N ASP A 326 2.97 10.90 38.77
CA ASP A 326 2.77 9.47 38.55
C ASP A 326 3.26 9.07 37.15
N THR A 327 4.15 8.08 37.09
CA THR A 327 4.62 7.46 35.85
C THR A 327 3.46 6.94 34.99
N ALA A 328 2.38 6.44 35.59
CA ALA A 328 1.22 5.96 34.84
C ALA A 328 0.56 7.07 34.01
N SER A 329 0.56 8.32 34.51
CA SER A 329 -0.03 9.46 33.79
C SER A 329 0.76 9.81 32.53
N TRP A 330 2.09 9.68 32.58
CA TRP A 330 2.95 9.89 31.42
C TRP A 330 2.89 8.73 30.44
N HIS A 331 2.67 7.50 30.93
CA HIS A 331 2.32 6.38 30.07
C HIS A 331 1.00 6.65 29.34
N ASN A 332 -0.05 7.12 30.02
CA ASN A 332 -1.32 7.48 29.38
C ASN A 332 -1.14 8.57 28.30
N LEU A 333 -0.34 9.59 28.56
CA LEU A 333 -0.01 10.64 27.59
C LEU A 333 0.70 10.07 26.34
N VAL A 334 1.65 9.16 26.53
CA VAL A 334 2.34 8.50 25.41
C VAL A 334 1.40 7.56 24.64
N ASN A 335 0.50 6.85 25.33
CA ASN A 335 -0.52 6.03 24.69
C ASN A 335 -1.49 6.86 23.83
N GLU A 336 -1.77 8.11 24.23
CA GLU A 336 -2.48 9.05 23.36
C GLU A 336 -1.69 9.34 22.09
N ALA A 337 -0.38 9.59 22.16
CA ALA A 337 0.46 9.76 20.97
C ALA A 337 0.43 8.52 20.04
N VAL A 338 0.53 7.32 20.61
CA VAL A 338 0.38 6.05 19.88
C VAL A 338 -0.99 5.96 19.21
N SER A 339 -2.07 6.27 19.95
CA SER A 339 -3.42 6.26 19.42
C SER A 339 -3.59 7.24 18.26
N ARG A 340 -3.04 8.45 18.37
CA ARG A 340 -3.07 9.46 17.31
C ARG A 340 -2.38 8.95 16.04
N TRP A 341 -1.19 8.39 16.17
CA TRP A 341 -0.46 7.85 15.03
C TRP A 341 -1.21 6.68 14.35
N VAL A 342 -1.70 5.72 15.13
CA VAL A 342 -2.47 4.58 14.61
C VAL A 342 -3.72 5.04 13.87
N LYS A 343 -4.50 5.95 14.46
CA LYS A 343 -5.71 6.51 13.81
C LYS A 343 -5.37 7.27 12.53
N ASN A 344 -4.24 7.99 12.52
CA ASN A 344 -3.79 8.70 11.33
C ASN A 344 -3.51 7.71 10.18
N VAL A 345 -2.82 6.61 10.46
CA VAL A 345 -2.59 5.54 9.48
C VAL A 345 -3.92 4.94 8.99
N GLU A 346 -4.84 4.60 9.90
CA GLU A 346 -6.13 4.00 9.54
C GLU A 346 -6.97 4.90 8.62
N ILE A 347 -7.03 6.19 8.93
CA ILE A 347 -7.86 7.15 8.21
C ILE A 347 -7.21 7.57 6.89
N ASN A 348 -5.90 7.85 6.90
CA ASN A 348 -5.21 8.48 5.78
C ASN A 348 -4.45 7.51 4.88
N LEU A 349 -4.23 6.27 5.31
CA LEU A 349 -3.65 5.21 4.48
C LEU A 349 -4.66 4.10 4.23
N ASP A 350 -5.08 3.34 5.26
CA ASP A 350 -5.90 2.13 5.08
C ASP A 350 -7.21 2.44 4.34
N LYS A 351 -8.02 3.36 4.87
CA LYS A 351 -9.33 3.73 4.31
C LYS A 351 -9.22 4.34 2.92
N LYS A 352 -8.11 5.02 2.61
CA LYS A 352 -7.89 5.68 1.31
C LYS A 352 -7.38 4.72 0.25
N ALA A 353 -6.60 3.72 0.63
CA ALA A 353 -6.03 2.73 -0.29
C ALA A 353 -7.04 1.66 -0.71
N GLN A 354 -8.03 1.34 0.13
CA GLN A 354 -9.04 0.32 -0.16
C GLN A 354 -9.78 0.52 -1.50
N PRO A 355 -10.35 1.70 -1.81
CA PRO A 355 -11.02 1.93 -3.11
C PRO A 355 -10.10 1.76 -4.33
N VAL A 356 -8.79 2.02 -4.16
CA VAL A 356 -7.80 1.83 -5.24
C VAL A 356 -7.69 0.34 -5.58
N LEU A 357 -7.61 -0.49 -4.54
CA LEU A 357 -7.55 -1.94 -4.70
C LEU A 357 -8.85 -2.52 -5.28
N GLU A 358 -10.00 -2.07 -4.80
CA GLU A 358 -11.31 -2.49 -5.31
C GLU A 358 -11.46 -2.18 -6.80
N THR A 359 -10.99 -1.00 -7.23
CA THR A 359 -11.00 -0.59 -8.64
C THR A 359 -10.08 -1.48 -9.47
N LEU A 360 -8.84 -1.67 -9.03
CA LEU A 360 -7.88 -2.53 -9.70
C LEU A 360 -8.41 -3.96 -9.86
N GLN A 361 -8.97 -4.52 -8.79
CA GLN A 361 -9.56 -5.85 -8.78
C GLN A 361 -10.68 -5.99 -9.81
N LYS A 362 -11.58 -5.00 -9.84
CA LYS A 362 -12.69 -4.97 -10.79
C LYS A 362 -12.19 -4.95 -12.23
N ASP A 363 -11.18 -4.14 -12.52
CA ASP A 363 -10.62 -4.04 -13.87
C ASP A 363 -9.91 -5.35 -14.26
N TRP A 364 -9.14 -5.93 -13.33
CA TRP A 364 -8.40 -7.18 -13.56
C TRP A 364 -9.29 -8.42 -13.69
N SER A 365 -10.45 -8.46 -13.04
CA SER A 365 -11.44 -9.55 -13.20
C SER A 365 -11.94 -9.75 -14.64
N ARG A 366 -11.71 -8.76 -15.52
CA ARG A 366 -12.14 -8.75 -16.92
C ARG A 366 -11.02 -9.07 -17.90
N VAL A 367 -9.78 -9.12 -17.42
CA VAL A 367 -8.60 -9.30 -18.27
C VAL A 367 -8.64 -10.70 -18.90
N LEU A 368 -8.60 -10.72 -20.23
CA LEU A 368 -8.71 -11.91 -21.08
C LEU A 368 -9.91 -12.80 -20.76
N ASN A 369 -10.97 -12.26 -20.16
CA ASN A 369 -12.09 -13.05 -19.66
C ASN A 369 -13.18 -13.21 -20.74
N PRO A 370 -13.38 -14.43 -21.30
CA PRO A 370 -14.36 -14.66 -22.35
C PRO A 370 -15.81 -14.53 -21.87
N SER A 371 -16.07 -14.62 -20.56
CA SER A 371 -17.40 -14.38 -19.98
C SER A 371 -17.77 -12.90 -19.99
N TRP A 372 -16.77 -12.01 -20.01
CA TRP A 372 -16.97 -10.56 -20.09
C TRP A 372 -16.97 -10.08 -21.54
N ASN A 373 -16.04 -10.58 -22.36
CA ASN A 373 -16.00 -10.31 -23.79
C ASN A 373 -15.67 -11.61 -24.54
N SER A 374 -16.66 -12.14 -25.26
CA SER A 374 -16.52 -13.41 -25.98
C SER A 374 -15.44 -13.39 -27.06
N ALA A 375 -15.00 -12.22 -27.53
CA ALA A 375 -13.88 -12.09 -28.45
C ALA A 375 -12.53 -12.54 -27.85
N PHE A 376 -12.44 -12.72 -26.52
CA PHE A 376 -11.28 -13.34 -25.91
C PHE A 376 -11.26 -14.87 -26.02
N SER A 377 -12.39 -15.49 -26.39
CA SER A 377 -12.41 -16.93 -26.65
C SER A 377 -11.71 -17.26 -27.97
N PHE A 378 -10.93 -18.33 -27.96
CA PHE A 378 -10.38 -18.90 -29.19
C PHE A 378 -11.20 -20.11 -29.63
N THR A 379 -11.58 -20.14 -30.90
CA THR A 379 -12.29 -21.27 -31.51
C THR A 379 -11.66 -21.66 -32.83
N ASP A 380 -11.58 -22.96 -33.12
CA ASP A 380 -11.13 -23.43 -34.43
C ASP A 380 -12.23 -23.24 -35.48
N ALA A 381 -11.83 -23.10 -36.74
CA ALA A 381 -12.76 -23.17 -37.86
C ALA A 381 -13.12 -24.65 -38.11
N PRO A 382 -14.39 -24.97 -38.38
CA PRO A 382 -14.77 -26.33 -38.73
C PRO A 382 -14.06 -26.75 -40.02
N SER A 383 -13.44 -27.94 -40.00
CA SER A 383 -12.77 -28.51 -41.18
C SER A 383 -13.74 -29.35 -41.99
N THR A 384 -13.81 -29.09 -43.30
CA THR A 384 -14.56 -29.92 -44.27
C THR A 384 -13.64 -30.84 -45.08
N LEU A 385 -12.33 -30.81 -44.81
CA LEU A 385 -11.32 -31.50 -45.60
C LEU A 385 -11.61 -33.00 -45.80
N THR A 386 -12.08 -33.69 -44.76
CA THR A 386 -12.40 -35.13 -44.86
C THR A 386 -13.58 -35.41 -45.79
N SER A 387 -14.63 -34.59 -45.78
CA SER A 387 -15.76 -34.73 -46.71
C SER A 387 -15.36 -34.32 -48.12
N ASP A 388 -14.66 -33.20 -48.25
CA ASP A 388 -14.31 -32.63 -49.55
C ASP A 388 -13.38 -33.56 -50.34
N VAL A 389 -12.43 -34.22 -49.65
CA VAL A 389 -11.55 -35.23 -50.24
C VAL A 389 -12.27 -36.54 -50.55
N GLN A 390 -13.30 -36.92 -49.77
CA GLN A 390 -14.10 -38.11 -50.04
C GLN A 390 -14.97 -37.92 -51.28
N ASP A 391 -15.56 -36.74 -51.44
CA ASP A 391 -16.35 -36.39 -52.62
C ASP A 391 -15.47 -36.35 -53.88
N GLU A 392 -14.25 -35.80 -53.78
CA GLU A 392 -13.29 -35.77 -54.90
C GLU A 392 -12.76 -37.19 -55.27
N ASN A 393 -12.62 -38.10 -54.29
CA ASN A 393 -12.18 -39.48 -54.54
C ASN A 393 -13.31 -40.43 -54.98
N ASN A 394 -14.55 -40.21 -54.54
CA ASN A 394 -15.70 -41.02 -54.93
C ASN A 394 -16.02 -40.90 -56.43
N GLU A 395 -15.60 -39.80 -57.08
CA GLU A 395 -15.69 -39.68 -58.54
C GLU A 395 -14.65 -40.54 -59.30
N LYS A 396 -13.56 -41.02 -58.66
CA LYS A 396 -12.50 -41.81 -59.32
C LYS A 396 -11.82 -42.84 -58.39
N ASN A 397 -12.37 -44.06 -58.35
CA ASN A 397 -11.83 -45.34 -57.79
C ASN A 397 -10.37 -45.34 -57.25
N GLY A 398 -10.14 -44.93 -56.00
CA GLY A 398 -8.83 -45.03 -55.35
C GLY A 398 -8.87 -45.08 -53.82
N ASN A 399 -9.01 -46.27 -53.23
CA ASN A 399 -9.19 -46.47 -51.78
C ASN A 399 -7.94 -46.16 -50.91
N ASP A 400 -6.73 -46.25 -51.45
CA ASP A 400 -5.48 -46.05 -50.66
C ASP A 400 -5.10 -44.58 -50.49
N LEU A 401 -5.40 -43.73 -51.48
CA LEU A 401 -5.17 -42.28 -51.40
C LEU A 401 -6.12 -41.64 -50.36
N GLY A 402 -7.37 -42.09 -50.33
CA GLY A 402 -8.38 -41.62 -49.38
C GLY A 402 -8.00 -41.87 -47.91
N ASN A 403 -7.39 -43.00 -47.59
CA ASN A 403 -6.97 -43.30 -46.22
C ASN A 403 -5.81 -42.43 -45.73
N GLY A 404 -4.81 -42.17 -46.59
CA GLY A 404 -3.68 -41.29 -46.27
C GLY A 404 -4.11 -39.84 -46.07
N LEU A 405 -5.00 -39.34 -46.93
CA LEU A 405 -5.53 -37.97 -46.82
C LEU A 405 -6.49 -37.80 -45.65
N LYS A 406 -7.30 -38.82 -45.32
CA LYS A 406 -8.09 -38.82 -44.09
C LYS A 406 -7.20 -38.68 -42.85
N GLY A 407 -6.10 -39.45 -42.78
CA GLY A 407 -5.14 -39.32 -41.66
C GLY A 407 -4.50 -37.94 -41.57
N LEU A 408 -4.33 -37.26 -42.70
CA LEU A 408 -3.82 -35.89 -42.78
C LEU A 408 -4.86 -34.86 -42.32
N GLY A 409 -6.13 -35.01 -42.72
CA GLY A 409 -7.24 -34.18 -42.22
C GLY A 409 -7.49 -34.36 -40.72
N ASP A 410 -7.40 -35.59 -40.21
CA ASP A 410 -7.40 -35.87 -38.77
C ASP A 410 -6.20 -35.17 -38.08
N GLY A 411 -5.03 -35.12 -38.74
CA GLY A 411 -3.85 -34.41 -38.26
C GLY A 411 -4.03 -32.90 -38.18
N ILE A 412 -4.66 -32.28 -39.18
CA ILE A 412 -4.98 -30.84 -39.20
C ILE A 412 -6.05 -30.50 -38.18
N THR A 413 -7.02 -31.37 -37.99
CA THR A 413 -8.02 -31.23 -36.92
C THR A 413 -7.33 -31.24 -35.56
N LYS A 414 -6.44 -32.22 -35.31
CA LYS A 414 -5.64 -32.27 -34.07
C LYS A 414 -4.72 -31.06 -33.88
N LEU A 415 -4.14 -30.54 -34.95
CA LEU A 415 -3.34 -29.31 -34.89
C LEU A 415 -4.20 -28.12 -34.47
N GLY A 416 -5.37 -27.96 -35.08
CA GLY A 416 -6.32 -26.90 -34.73
C GLY A 416 -6.85 -27.03 -33.30
N ASP A 417 -7.17 -28.25 -32.87
CA ASP A 417 -7.49 -28.55 -31.46
C ASP A 417 -6.32 -28.18 -30.54
N GLY A 418 -5.08 -28.52 -30.92
CA GLY A 418 -3.88 -28.21 -30.16
C GLY A 418 -3.61 -26.71 -30.02
N ILE A 419 -3.76 -25.95 -31.11
CA ILE A 419 -3.64 -24.48 -31.12
C ILE A 419 -4.74 -23.86 -30.25
N THR A 420 -5.99 -24.29 -30.46
CA THR A 420 -7.15 -23.78 -29.70
C THR A 420 -7.00 -24.07 -28.21
N ASN A 421 -6.62 -25.29 -27.84
CA ASN A 421 -6.36 -25.68 -26.45
C ASN A 421 -5.15 -24.95 -25.87
N GLY A 422 -4.13 -24.63 -26.68
CA GLY A 422 -2.98 -23.84 -26.26
C GLY A 422 -3.35 -22.40 -25.94
N PHE A 423 -4.08 -21.72 -26.83
CA PHE A 423 -4.57 -20.36 -26.57
C PHE A 423 -5.61 -20.31 -25.47
N LYS A 424 -6.52 -21.28 -25.41
CA LYS A 424 -7.48 -21.42 -24.32
C LYS A 424 -6.76 -21.67 -23.00
N GLY A 425 -5.79 -22.57 -22.95
CA GLY A 425 -5.01 -22.82 -21.74
C GLY A 425 -4.19 -21.61 -21.28
N LEU A 426 -3.66 -20.83 -22.22
CA LEU A 426 -2.99 -19.56 -21.92
C LEU A 426 -3.98 -18.51 -21.40
N GLY A 427 -5.13 -18.34 -22.07
CA GLY A 427 -6.18 -17.41 -21.69
C GLY A 427 -6.84 -17.77 -20.36
N ASP A 428 -7.17 -19.05 -20.15
CA ASP A 428 -7.70 -19.59 -18.90
C ASP A 428 -6.64 -19.48 -17.80
N GLY A 429 -5.36 -19.81 -18.06
CA GLY A 429 -4.30 -19.71 -17.05
C GLY A 429 -4.00 -18.27 -16.62
N ILE A 430 -3.93 -17.34 -17.58
CA ILE A 430 -3.77 -15.91 -17.29
C ILE A 430 -5.03 -15.35 -16.64
N GLY A 431 -6.20 -15.66 -17.20
CA GLY A 431 -7.50 -15.21 -16.74
C GLY A 431 -7.81 -15.72 -15.33
N ASP A 432 -7.52 -16.98 -15.03
CA ASP A 432 -7.61 -17.57 -13.69
C ASP A 432 -6.52 -17.03 -12.76
N GLY A 433 -5.37 -16.61 -13.28
CA GLY A 433 -4.37 -15.86 -12.52
C GLY A 433 -4.91 -14.50 -12.07
N PHE A 434 -5.45 -13.71 -12.99
CA PHE A 434 -6.07 -12.41 -12.71
C PHE A 434 -7.35 -12.53 -11.89
N LYS A 435 -8.17 -13.54 -12.17
CA LYS A 435 -9.37 -13.85 -11.39
C LYS A 435 -9.01 -14.43 -10.04
N GLY A 436 -7.97 -15.24 -9.90
CA GLY A 436 -7.53 -15.81 -8.63
C GLY A 436 -6.92 -14.74 -7.74
N LEU A 437 -6.15 -13.81 -8.30
CA LEU A 437 -5.71 -12.60 -7.61
C LEU A 437 -6.91 -11.68 -7.31
N GLY A 438 -7.85 -11.58 -8.24
CA GLY A 438 -9.08 -10.83 -8.10
C GLY A 438 -10.03 -11.42 -7.04
N ASP A 439 -10.14 -12.74 -6.92
CA ASP A 439 -10.94 -13.48 -5.96
C ASP A 439 -10.20 -13.54 -4.62
N GLY A 440 -8.87 -13.59 -4.63
CA GLY A 440 -8.03 -13.39 -3.46
C GLY A 440 -8.28 -12.01 -2.84
N MET A 441 -8.31 -10.95 -3.67
CA MET A 441 -8.75 -9.62 -3.26
C MET A 441 -10.24 -9.61 -2.84
N GLY A 442 -11.13 -10.23 -3.62
CA GLY A 442 -12.58 -10.15 -3.45
C GLY A 442 -13.19 -10.96 -2.32
N ASN A 443 -12.67 -12.16 -2.05
CA ASN A 443 -13.06 -12.96 -0.89
C ASN A 443 -12.68 -12.26 0.41
N ASN A 444 -11.59 -11.48 0.40
CA ASN A 444 -11.23 -10.62 1.52
C ASN A 444 -12.26 -9.48 1.73
N PHE A 445 -12.84 -8.93 0.65
CA PHE A 445 -13.91 -7.92 0.72
C PHE A 445 -15.30 -8.49 1.06
N LYS A 446 -15.66 -9.69 0.57
CA LYS A 446 -16.93 -10.33 0.92
C LYS A 446 -16.97 -10.68 2.41
N ALA A 447 -15.85 -11.15 2.96
CA ALA A 447 -15.69 -11.36 4.40
C ALA A 447 -15.83 -10.04 5.20
N LEU A 448 -15.43 -8.89 4.62
CA LEU A 448 -15.64 -7.56 5.20
C LEU A 448 -17.13 -7.15 5.17
N GLY A 449 -17.83 -7.37 4.05
CA GLY A 449 -19.26 -7.05 3.89
C GLY A 449 -20.18 -7.87 4.81
N ASP A 450 -19.92 -9.18 4.91
CA ASP A 450 -20.65 -10.08 5.82
C ASP A 450 -20.35 -9.77 7.30
N GLY A 451 -19.17 -9.21 7.58
CA GLY A 451 -18.78 -8.74 8.92
C GLY A 451 -19.43 -7.43 9.34
N ILE A 452 -19.60 -6.47 8.42
CA ILE A 452 -20.29 -5.19 8.69
C ILE A 452 -21.81 -5.40 8.79
N GLY A 453 -22.40 -6.24 7.94
CA GLY A 453 -23.84 -6.52 7.94
C GLY A 453 -24.38 -7.15 9.24
N ASN A 454 -23.52 -7.82 10.02
CA ASN A 454 -23.89 -8.48 11.27
C ASN A 454 -23.58 -7.66 12.54
N HIS A 455 -22.94 -6.49 12.43
CA HIS A 455 -22.53 -5.65 13.59
C HIS A 455 -22.98 -4.19 13.51
N VAL A 456 -23.80 -3.83 12.53
CA VAL A 456 -24.63 -2.61 12.61
C VAL A 456 -25.97 -3.01 13.20
N PRO A 457 -26.27 -2.71 14.48
CA PRO A 457 -27.65 -2.74 14.94
C PRO A 457 -28.41 -1.78 14.04
N THR A 458 -29.48 -2.26 13.43
CA THR A 458 -30.44 -1.45 12.70
C THR A 458 -30.80 -0.25 13.57
N VAL A 459 -30.22 0.92 13.30
CA VAL A 459 -30.69 2.19 13.87
C VAL A 459 -31.94 2.54 13.10
N ASN A 460 -33.01 1.81 13.39
CA ASN A 460 -34.34 2.22 13.04
C ASN A 460 -34.85 3.05 14.21
N GLY A 461 -34.81 4.36 14.02
CA GLY A 461 -35.16 5.31 15.05
C GLY A 461 -36.57 5.11 15.58
N ASN A 462 -36.69 4.98 16.90
CA ASN A 462 -37.66 5.74 17.66
C ASN A 462 -37.33 5.72 19.15
N GLY A 463 -36.92 6.88 19.66
CA GLY A 463 -37.18 7.42 21.01
C GLY A 463 -36.90 6.56 22.25
N GLY A 464 -36.04 7.07 23.13
CA GLY A 464 -36.15 6.80 24.57
C GLY A 464 -34.82 6.74 25.30
N PHE A 465 -34.35 7.89 25.79
CA PHE A 465 -33.48 7.92 26.96
C PHE A 465 -34.24 7.28 28.15
N GLY A 466 -33.65 6.29 28.82
CA GLY A 466 -34.24 5.70 30.01
C GLY A 466 -33.36 4.63 30.66
N ASP A 467 -32.90 4.97 31.87
CA ASP A 467 -32.60 4.08 32.98
C ASP A 467 -31.32 3.22 32.97
N VAL A 468 -30.30 3.81 33.59
CA VAL A 468 -29.29 3.10 34.37
C VAL A 468 -29.89 2.69 35.72
N PRO A 469 -29.86 1.42 36.14
CA PRO A 469 -29.91 1.07 37.55
C PRO A 469 -28.50 0.76 38.06
N SER A 470 -28.06 1.60 38.99
CA SER A 470 -27.04 1.30 39.96
C SER A 470 -27.47 0.13 40.86
N THR A 471 -26.61 -0.87 41.04
CA THR A 471 -26.47 -1.56 42.33
C THR A 471 -25.03 -1.99 42.55
N GLY A 472 -24.45 -1.47 43.63
CA GLY A 472 -23.15 -1.86 44.16
C GLY A 472 -23.16 -3.20 44.90
N PRO A 473 -22.03 -3.54 45.54
CA PRO A 473 -21.57 -4.92 45.72
C PRO A 473 -21.94 -5.49 47.10
N ASN A 474 -22.17 -6.81 47.18
CA ASN A 474 -21.80 -7.67 48.31
C ASN A 474 -22.23 -9.12 48.09
N GLY A 475 -21.41 -10.05 48.58
CA GLY A 475 -21.91 -11.30 49.17
C GLY A 475 -21.64 -12.58 48.40
N ALA A 476 -20.66 -13.32 48.89
CA ALA A 476 -20.37 -14.70 48.53
C ALA A 476 -21.56 -15.65 48.73
N ASN A 477 -21.76 -16.59 47.79
CA ASN A 477 -21.97 -18.00 48.12
C ASN A 477 -21.84 -18.88 46.87
N VAL A 478 -20.93 -19.87 46.95
CA VAL A 478 -20.83 -21.03 46.05
C VAL A 478 -21.49 -22.19 46.80
N PRO A 479 -22.39 -22.97 46.18
CA PRO A 479 -22.01 -24.33 45.82
C PRO A 479 -22.70 -24.89 44.57
N GLY A 480 -21.95 -25.60 43.72
CA GLY A 480 -22.55 -26.48 42.70
C GLY A 480 -21.62 -26.74 41.53
N GLY A 481 -20.90 -27.86 41.58
CA GLY A 481 -19.96 -28.29 40.55
C GLY A 481 -20.62 -28.65 39.22
N GLY A 482 -19.95 -28.28 38.14
CA GLY A 482 -20.22 -28.69 36.76
C GLY A 482 -18.92 -28.56 35.98
N ASN A 483 -18.30 -29.72 35.70
CA ASN A 483 -16.99 -29.85 35.07
C ASN A 483 -17.12 -29.52 33.56
N VAL A 484 -16.56 -28.40 33.09
CA VAL A 484 -16.40 -28.12 31.66
C VAL A 484 -14.91 -28.13 31.33
N GLN A 485 -14.48 -29.21 30.67
CA GLN A 485 -13.15 -29.33 30.09
C GLN A 485 -12.96 -28.32 28.96
N VAL A 486 -12.02 -27.40 29.15
CA VAL A 486 -11.47 -26.57 28.06
C VAL A 486 -10.39 -27.40 27.34
N PRO A 487 -10.42 -27.53 26.00
CA PRO A 487 -9.37 -28.23 25.27
C PRO A 487 -8.04 -27.48 25.35
N LYS A 488 -6.98 -28.18 25.78
CA LYS A 488 -5.60 -27.71 25.67
C LYS A 488 -5.20 -27.57 24.18
N PRO A 489 -4.54 -26.48 23.77
CA PRO A 489 -3.87 -26.43 22.47
C PRO A 489 -2.68 -27.41 22.47
N ASN A 490 -2.63 -28.27 21.45
CA ASN A 490 -1.49 -29.13 21.15
C ASN A 490 -0.27 -28.28 20.78
N ILE A 491 0.76 -28.30 21.62
CA ILE A 491 2.09 -27.78 21.29
C ILE A 491 2.88 -28.96 20.68
N PRO A 492 3.35 -28.88 19.42
CA PRO A 492 4.24 -29.88 18.87
C PRO A 492 5.56 -29.93 19.65
N ASN A 493 5.84 -31.12 20.20
CA ASN A 493 7.10 -31.47 20.84
C ASN A 493 8.21 -31.57 19.78
N ILE A 494 9.11 -30.59 19.73
CA ILE A 494 10.37 -30.69 18.97
C ILE A 494 11.48 -31.04 19.95
N GLN A 495 11.54 -32.31 20.33
CA GLN A 495 12.76 -32.97 20.79
C GLN A 495 13.06 -34.10 19.82
N GLY A 496 13.98 -33.83 18.90
CA GLY A 496 14.51 -34.77 17.93
C GLY A 496 16.01 -34.57 17.81
N ASN A 497 16.74 -35.23 18.70
CA ASN A 497 18.18 -35.40 18.66
C ASN A 497 18.56 -36.27 17.44
N GLY A 498 19.36 -35.75 16.53
CA GLY A 498 19.90 -36.48 15.38
C GLY A 498 21.16 -35.78 14.87
N GLY A 499 22.31 -36.22 15.39
CA GLY A 499 23.61 -35.68 15.02
C GLY A 499 24.28 -36.36 13.81
N PHE A 500 25.38 -35.73 13.42
CA PHE A 500 26.52 -36.14 12.60
C PHE A 500 26.43 -36.06 11.07
N GLY A 501 27.37 -35.29 10.50
CA GLY A 501 27.71 -35.30 9.07
C GLY A 501 28.62 -34.13 8.63
N ASP A 502 29.86 -34.11 9.11
CA ASP A 502 31.11 -33.58 8.52
C ASP A 502 31.28 -32.15 7.95
N LEU A 503 32.38 -31.54 8.44
CA LEU A 503 33.16 -30.45 7.83
C LEU A 503 33.70 -30.84 6.43
N PRO A 504 34.04 -29.82 5.60
CA PRO A 504 35.45 -29.47 5.52
C PRO A 504 35.72 -27.97 5.66
N THR A 505 36.75 -27.71 6.45
CA THR A 505 37.58 -26.51 6.51
C THR A 505 38.10 -26.09 5.14
N GLY A 506 38.11 -24.78 4.87
CA GLY A 506 38.78 -24.20 3.71
C GLY A 506 39.09 -22.72 3.90
N ASN A 507 40.15 -22.42 4.65
CA ASN A 507 40.87 -21.15 4.57
C ASN A 507 41.44 -20.98 3.15
N SER A 508 41.22 -19.82 2.53
CA SER A 508 42.19 -19.10 1.68
C SER A 508 41.47 -18.18 0.68
N LEU A 509 41.48 -16.87 0.94
CA LEU A 509 42.17 -15.91 0.06
C LEU A 509 42.10 -14.49 0.65
N LEU A 510 43.25 -14.10 1.20
CA LEU A 510 43.67 -12.73 1.40
C LEU A 510 43.94 -12.05 0.05
N GLY A 511 43.64 -10.75 0.01
CA GLY A 511 44.05 -9.80 -1.03
C GLY A 511 43.04 -8.65 -0.99
N GLY A 512 43.20 -7.63 -0.13
CA GLY A 512 44.22 -6.59 -0.26
C GLY A 512 43.79 -5.63 -1.38
N GLY A 513 43.56 -4.34 -1.21
CA GLY A 513 43.78 -3.36 -0.16
C GLY A 513 43.52 -2.00 -0.83
N GLY A 514 43.09 -0.99 -0.08
CA GLY A 514 42.83 0.33 -0.65
C GLY A 514 42.04 1.25 0.27
N ALA A 515 42.65 1.62 1.39
CA ALA A 515 42.21 2.76 2.20
C ALA A 515 42.69 4.06 1.56
N LEU A 516 41.86 5.11 1.66
CA LEU A 516 42.11 6.56 1.75
C LEU A 516 40.74 7.20 1.43
N GLY A 517 40.06 8.01 2.24
CA GLY A 517 40.41 8.75 3.44
C GLY A 517 39.62 10.06 3.44
N ALA A 518 38.85 10.28 4.49
CA ALA A 518 38.43 11.57 5.06
C ALA A 518 37.46 12.51 4.29
N GLY A 519 36.24 12.61 4.82
CA GLY A 519 35.81 13.80 5.57
C GLY A 519 35.14 14.93 4.80
N GLY A 520 33.93 15.33 5.23
CA GLY A 520 33.40 16.64 4.84
C GLY A 520 31.90 16.86 4.96
N ARG A 521 31.41 16.98 6.21
CA ARG A 521 30.41 17.96 6.68
C ARG A 521 29.04 18.08 5.95
N LEU A 522 28.01 17.71 6.72
CA LEU A 522 26.68 18.33 6.72
C LEU A 522 26.78 19.86 6.65
N SER A 523 26.09 20.47 5.69
CA SER A 523 25.77 21.89 5.69
C SER A 523 24.28 22.06 5.96
N THR A 524 23.98 22.64 7.11
CA THR A 524 22.69 23.21 7.49
C THR A 524 22.36 24.39 6.57
N ALA A 525 21.20 24.34 5.89
CA ALA A 525 20.63 25.52 5.25
C ALA A 525 19.57 26.12 6.19
N VAL A 526 20.01 27.16 6.90
CA VAL A 526 19.20 28.07 7.69
C VAL A 526 18.51 29.06 6.74
N CYS A 527 17.20 29.22 6.92
CA CYS A 527 16.42 30.31 6.34
C CYS A 527 16.98 31.69 6.76
N PRO A 528 17.15 32.65 5.84
CA PRO A 528 17.15 34.06 6.20
C PRO A 528 15.77 34.67 6.00
N SER A 529 15.31 35.30 7.08
CA SER A 529 14.20 36.22 7.18
C SER A 529 14.29 37.42 6.23
N ALA A 530 13.12 37.83 5.74
CA ALA A 530 12.65 39.18 5.44
C ALA A 530 13.68 40.31 5.21
N THR A 531 13.65 40.86 4.00
CA THR A 531 13.96 42.27 3.76
C THR A 531 12.89 42.89 2.86
N SER A 532 12.38 44.03 3.31
CA SER A 532 11.47 44.93 2.63
C SER A 532 12.13 45.55 1.40
N THR A 533 11.41 45.61 0.28
CA THR A 533 11.71 46.55 -0.79
C THR A 533 10.44 47.13 -1.39
N ALA A 534 10.47 48.46 -1.46
CA ALA A 534 9.50 49.40 -2.00
C ALA A 534 8.88 49.00 -3.34
N ALA A 535 7.59 49.31 -3.47
CA ALA A 535 6.84 49.31 -4.70
C ALA A 535 7.17 50.53 -5.59
N PRO A 536 7.29 50.37 -6.92
CA PRO A 536 7.19 51.49 -7.85
C PRO A 536 5.77 51.61 -8.42
N ARG A 537 5.29 52.86 -8.39
CA ARG A 537 4.11 53.39 -9.08
C ARG A 537 4.18 53.16 -10.60
N PRO A 538 3.04 52.93 -11.27
CA PRO A 538 2.82 53.50 -12.61
C PRO A 538 1.58 54.39 -12.64
N GLY A 539 1.71 55.52 -13.34
CA GLY A 539 0.64 56.49 -13.62
C GLY A 539 -0.30 56.06 -14.76
N PRO A 540 -1.28 56.92 -15.11
CA PRO A 540 -2.51 56.48 -15.77
C PRO A 540 -2.66 56.93 -17.26
N VAL A 541 -3.75 56.43 -17.86
CA VAL A 541 -4.52 56.95 -19.01
C VAL A 541 -4.19 56.38 -20.40
N GLY A 542 -5.23 55.81 -21.03
CA GLY A 542 -5.31 55.57 -22.48
C GLY A 542 -6.55 54.79 -22.89
N VAL A 543 -7.62 55.51 -23.26
CA VAL A 543 -8.93 55.01 -23.72
C VAL A 543 -8.93 54.86 -25.25
N SER A 544 -9.41 53.73 -25.80
CA SER A 544 -10.15 53.70 -27.09
C SER A 544 -10.76 52.33 -27.41
N SER A 545 -11.96 52.40 -28.00
CA SER A 545 -13.03 51.41 -28.25
C SER A 545 -12.74 50.15 -29.10
N PRO A 546 -13.65 49.15 -29.08
CA PRO A 546 -13.57 47.92 -29.86
C PRO A 546 -14.17 48.06 -31.28
N THR A 547 -13.59 47.34 -32.25
CA THR A 547 -14.17 47.16 -33.59
C THR A 547 -14.55 45.69 -33.81
N ILE A 548 -15.84 45.47 -34.02
CA ILE A 548 -16.47 44.25 -34.51
C ILE A 548 -16.10 44.06 -35.98
N ARG A 549 -15.72 42.84 -36.41
CA ARG A 549 -15.92 42.41 -37.80
C ARG A 549 -16.39 40.96 -37.88
N THR A 550 -17.43 40.84 -38.68
CA THR A 550 -18.32 39.74 -38.98
C THR A 550 -17.65 38.66 -39.83
N ALA A 551 -18.04 37.41 -39.58
CA ALA A 551 -17.80 36.28 -40.46
C ALA A 551 -18.76 36.32 -41.67
N ALA A 552 -18.24 36.00 -42.85
CA ALA A 552 -18.99 35.53 -44.01
C ALA A 552 -18.04 34.80 -44.98
N ARG A 553 -17.98 33.47 -44.87
CA ARG A 553 -18.19 32.50 -45.95
C ARG A 553 -18.00 31.08 -45.43
#